data_AF-A0A2E3TRG7-F1
#
_entry.id   AF-A0A2E3TRG7-F1
#
_cell.length_a   1.000
_cell.length_b   1.000
_cell.length_c   1.000
_cell.angle_alpha   90.00
_cell.angle_beta   90.00
_cell.angle_gamma   90.00
#
_symmetry.space_group_name_H-M   'P 1'
#
loop_
_entity.id
_entity.type
_entity.pdbx_description
1 polymer ?
#
loop_
_entity_poly.entity_id
_entity_poly.type
_entity_poly.pdbx_seq_one_letter_code
_entity_poly.pdbx_strand_id
1 'polypeptide(L)'
;MPDVRDLSDLIAQQRINEARSIVETASLNPAIGVPLSSVTFERTLPAPGKIFCIGVNYGGRNAEYRDSQDAPTKPSVFVRFPSSFTGHGQSLIRPPESPQLDYEGEIVAVIGTGGRRISRSNARRHIAGLTLGNEGTI
;
A
#
# COMPACT_ATOMS: atom_id res chain seq x y z
N MET A 1 -20.55 9.89 6.32
CA MET A 1 -19.36 10.57 6.89
C MET A 1 -19.08 11.82 6.05
N PRO A 2 -19.92 12.87 6.16
CA PRO A 2 -19.86 14.03 5.26
C PRO A 2 -18.59 14.90 5.45
N ASP A 3 -17.88 14.70 6.55
CA ASP A 3 -16.64 15.37 6.93
C ASP A 3 -15.37 14.58 6.60
N VAL A 4 -15.50 13.45 5.89
CA VAL A 4 -14.38 12.65 5.40
C VAL A 4 -14.22 12.88 3.90
N ARG A 5 -13.05 13.39 3.49
CA ARG A 5 -12.77 13.69 2.08
C ARG A 5 -12.37 12.45 1.28
N ASP A 6 -11.47 11.64 1.84
CA ASP A 6 -10.93 10.44 1.22
C ASP A 6 -10.42 9.45 2.27
N LEU A 7 -9.85 8.31 1.82
CA LEU A 7 -9.33 7.28 2.71
C LEU A 7 -8.16 7.76 3.59
N SER A 8 -7.31 8.67 3.09
CA SER A 8 -6.20 9.24 3.88
C SER A 8 -6.77 10.06 5.05
N ASP A 9 -7.80 10.86 4.77
CA ASP A 9 -8.50 11.68 5.76
C ASP A 9 -9.21 10.81 6.81
N LEU A 10 -9.90 9.75 6.36
CA LEU A 10 -10.55 8.76 7.24
C LEU A 10 -9.55 8.13 8.23
N ILE A 11 -8.39 7.73 7.71
CA ILE A 11 -7.31 7.12 8.50
C ILE A 11 -6.72 8.15 9.47
N ALA A 12 -6.46 9.37 9.02
CA ALA A 12 -5.93 10.44 9.86
C ALA A 12 -6.87 10.77 11.03
N GLN A 13 -8.18 10.73 10.80
CA GLN A 13 -9.21 10.93 11.83
C GLN A 13 -9.40 9.70 12.75
N GLN A 14 -8.70 8.58 12.52
CA GLN A 14 -8.84 7.32 13.25
C GLN A 14 -10.25 6.70 13.19
N ARG A 15 -10.96 6.89 12.06
CA ARG A 15 -12.38 6.50 11.90
C ARG A 15 -12.61 5.24 11.07
N ILE A 16 -11.58 4.40 10.88
CA ILE A 16 -11.70 3.14 10.12
C ILE A 16 -12.79 2.22 10.69
N ASN A 17 -12.93 2.15 12.02
CA ASN A 17 -13.94 1.30 12.65
C ASN A 17 -15.37 1.81 12.38
N GLU A 18 -15.57 3.13 12.32
CA GLU A 18 -16.86 3.70 11.94
C GLU A 18 -17.20 3.36 10.48
N ALA A 19 -16.25 3.52 9.57
CA ALA A 19 -16.43 3.13 8.18
C ALA A 19 -16.73 1.63 8.04
N ARG A 20 -16.05 0.77 8.81
CA ARG A 20 -16.32 -0.68 8.85
C ARG A 20 -17.76 -0.97 9.24
N SER A 21 -18.27 -0.38 10.33
CA SER A 21 -19.65 -0.59 10.77
C SER A 21 -20.69 -0.11 9.74
N ILE A 22 -20.40 1.00 9.04
CA ILE A 22 -21.25 1.49 7.95
C ILE A 22 -21.28 0.47 6.80
N VAL A 23 -20.12 -0.04 6.37
CA VAL A 23 -20.02 -1.03 5.29
C VAL A 23 -20.71 -2.34 5.66
N GLU A 24 -20.52 -2.83 6.90
CA GLU A 24 -21.19 -4.03 7.41
C GLU A 24 -22.72 -3.87 7.33
N THR A 25 -23.25 -2.73 7.76
CA THR A 25 -24.69 -2.44 7.68
C THR A 25 -25.18 -2.32 6.23
N ALA A 26 -24.44 -1.59 5.39
CA ALA A 26 -24.78 -1.39 3.98
C ALA A 26 -24.78 -2.70 3.19
N SER A 27 -23.85 -3.62 3.51
CA SER A 27 -23.71 -4.92 2.82
C SER A 27 -24.94 -5.83 2.97
N LEU A 28 -25.80 -5.56 3.96
CA LEU A 28 -27.07 -6.27 4.16
C LEU A 28 -28.17 -5.81 3.20
N ASN A 29 -27.97 -4.69 2.49
CA ASN A 29 -28.92 -4.17 1.52
C ASN A 29 -28.32 -4.22 0.10
N PRO A 30 -28.73 -5.20 -0.74
CA PRO A 30 -28.21 -5.34 -2.10
C PRO A 30 -28.49 -4.14 -3.02
N ALA A 31 -29.42 -3.26 -2.66
CA ALA A 31 -29.68 -2.03 -3.40
C ALA A 31 -28.64 -0.94 -3.15
N ILE A 32 -27.77 -1.10 -2.13
CA ILE A 32 -26.70 -0.17 -1.80
C ILE A 32 -25.39 -0.67 -2.42
N GLY A 33 -25.01 -0.08 -3.55
CA GLY A 33 -23.76 -0.38 -4.22
C GLY A 33 -23.75 0.10 -5.67
N VAL A 34 -22.59 -0.01 -6.30
CA VAL A 34 -22.42 0.18 -7.74
C VAL A 34 -21.66 -1.02 -8.31
N PRO A 35 -21.91 -1.41 -9.57
CA PRO A 35 -21.10 -2.44 -10.21
C PRO A 35 -19.62 -2.06 -10.20
N LEU A 36 -18.72 -3.02 -9.94
CA LEU A 36 -17.28 -2.74 -10.00
C LEU A 36 -16.84 -2.25 -11.37
N SER A 37 -17.50 -2.69 -12.43
CA SER A 37 -17.25 -2.25 -13.81
C SER A 37 -17.56 -0.77 -14.05
N SER A 38 -18.35 -0.12 -13.18
CA SER A 38 -18.62 1.32 -13.26
C SER A 38 -17.68 2.15 -12.39
N VAL A 39 -16.71 1.53 -11.70
CA VAL A 39 -15.76 2.21 -10.81
C VAL A 39 -14.44 2.38 -11.52
N THR A 40 -13.95 3.62 -11.54
CA THR A 40 -12.55 3.91 -11.87
C THR A 40 -11.74 3.82 -10.59
N PHE A 41 -10.76 2.90 -10.54
CA PHE A 41 -9.87 2.79 -9.40
C PHE A 41 -8.78 3.85 -9.48
N GLU A 42 -8.75 4.71 -8.48
CA GLU A 42 -7.65 5.63 -8.22
C GLU A 42 -6.59 4.95 -7.34
N ARG A 43 -5.50 5.68 -7.06
CA ARG A 43 -4.52 5.26 -6.04
C ARG A 43 -5.20 5.06 -4.70
N THR A 44 -4.84 4.00 -3.97
CA THR A 44 -5.43 3.65 -2.66
C THR A 44 -5.39 4.81 -1.67
N LEU A 45 -4.27 5.52 -1.61
CA LEU A 45 -4.14 6.77 -0.86
C LEU A 45 -3.79 7.88 -1.86
N PRO A 46 -4.64 8.90 -2.02
CA PRO A 46 -4.36 9.99 -2.97
C PRO A 46 -3.14 10.84 -2.57
N ALA A 47 -2.84 10.96 -1.27
CA ALA A 47 -1.76 11.80 -0.76
C ALA A 47 -1.07 11.20 0.49
N PRO A 48 -0.41 10.03 0.40
CA PRO A 48 0.35 9.51 1.52
C PRO A 48 1.55 10.41 1.81
N GLY A 49 1.79 10.72 3.09
CA GLY A 49 2.89 11.61 3.49
C GLY A 49 4.28 11.00 3.29
N LYS A 50 4.41 9.67 3.38
CA LYS A 50 5.67 8.92 3.18
C LYS A 50 5.35 7.54 2.62
N ILE A 51 6.18 7.05 1.69
CA ILE A 51 6.11 5.70 1.14
C ILE A 51 7.50 5.09 1.28
N PHE A 52 7.60 3.99 2.03
CA PHE A 52 8.84 3.25 2.22
C PHE A 52 8.71 1.89 1.56
N CYS A 53 9.65 1.57 0.67
CA CYS A 53 9.76 0.28 0.02
C CYS A 53 10.92 -0.51 0.64
N ILE A 54 10.74 -1.83 0.75
CA ILE A 54 11.71 -2.71 1.40
C ILE A 54 12.33 -3.63 0.36
N GLY A 55 13.60 -3.38 0.02
CA GLY A 55 14.33 -4.20 -0.93
C GLY A 55 14.76 -5.54 -0.33
N VAL A 56 14.78 -6.58 -1.17
CA VAL A 56 15.34 -7.92 -0.86
C VAL A 56 14.76 -8.51 0.44
N ASN A 57 13.43 -8.63 0.49
CA ASN A 57 12.71 -9.01 1.72
C ASN A 57 11.89 -10.31 1.61
N TYR A 58 12.10 -11.10 0.55
CA TYR A 58 11.50 -12.42 0.41
C TYR A 58 12.50 -13.52 0.76
N GLY A 59 12.10 -14.41 1.67
CA GLY A 59 12.94 -15.51 2.12
C GLY A 59 13.33 -16.43 0.95
N GLY A 60 14.64 -16.64 0.75
CA GLY A 60 15.17 -17.49 -0.32
C GLY A 60 15.78 -16.75 -1.51
N ARG A 61 15.50 -15.44 -1.72
CA ARG A 61 16.11 -14.66 -2.82
C ARG A 61 17.62 -14.41 -2.60
N ASN A 62 18.08 -14.43 -1.35
CA ASN A 62 19.51 -14.41 -1.01
C ASN A 62 20.26 -15.69 -1.44
N ALA A 63 19.55 -16.76 -1.82
CA ALA A 63 20.22 -17.97 -2.33
C ALA A 63 20.68 -17.82 -3.80
N GLU A 64 20.05 -16.93 -4.58
CA GLU A 64 20.47 -16.60 -5.95
C GLU A 64 21.65 -15.62 -5.96
N TYR A 65 21.73 -14.71 -4.99
CA TYR A 65 22.89 -13.85 -4.77
C TYR A 65 23.90 -14.57 -3.87
N ARG A 66 24.66 -15.51 -4.46
CA ARG A 66 25.75 -16.26 -3.80
C ARG A 66 26.99 -15.40 -3.50
N ASP A 67 26.81 -14.27 -2.82
CA ASP A 67 27.92 -13.55 -2.23
C ASP A 67 27.99 -13.85 -0.73
N SER A 68 29.18 -14.25 -0.32
CA SER A 68 29.63 -14.72 0.99
C SER A 68 29.50 -13.71 2.15
N GLN A 69 28.60 -12.73 2.05
CA GLN A 69 28.35 -11.74 3.08
C GLN A 69 27.10 -12.12 3.88
N ASP A 70 27.23 -12.08 5.20
CA ASP A 70 26.12 -12.27 6.13
C ASP A 70 24.89 -11.47 5.69
N ALA A 71 23.72 -12.12 5.67
CA ALA A 71 22.49 -11.46 5.28
C ALA A 71 22.30 -10.15 6.08
N PRO A 72 21.87 -9.05 5.44
CA PRO A 72 21.72 -7.77 6.12
C PRO A 72 20.87 -7.89 7.39
N THR A 73 21.39 -7.39 8.52
CA THR A 73 20.66 -7.41 9.81
C THR A 73 19.54 -6.37 9.88
N LYS A 74 19.46 -5.49 8.88
CA LYS A 74 18.46 -4.42 8.75
C LYS A 74 17.90 -4.42 7.33
N PRO A 75 16.61 -4.06 7.16
CA PRO A 75 16.02 -3.96 5.83
C PRO A 75 16.70 -2.90 4.98
N SER A 76 16.85 -3.17 3.68
CA SER A 76 17.16 -2.14 2.69
C SER A 76 15.90 -1.30 2.48
N VAL A 77 15.99 0.02 2.70
CA VAL A 77 14.84 0.92 2.63
C VAL A 77 15.10 2.00 1.59
N PHE A 78 14.16 2.18 0.68
CA PHE A 78 14.13 3.28 -0.26
C PHE A 78 12.73 3.90 -0.29
N VAL A 79 12.58 4.99 -1.04
CA VAL A 79 11.33 5.74 -1.12
C VAL A 79 10.78 5.74 -2.54
N ARG A 80 9.45 5.71 -2.62
CA ARG A 80 8.70 6.08 -3.83
C ARG A 80 7.88 7.32 -3.53
N PHE A 81 7.47 8.03 -4.58
CA PHE A 81 6.66 9.22 -4.44
C PHE A 81 5.21 8.93 -4.80
N PRO A 82 4.22 9.60 -4.19
CA PRO A 82 2.80 9.35 -4.49
C PRO A 82 2.44 9.45 -5.98
N SER A 83 3.15 10.30 -6.73
CA SER A 83 2.95 10.48 -8.17
C SER A 83 3.50 9.33 -9.03
N SER A 84 4.32 8.43 -8.49
CA SER A 84 4.86 7.29 -9.23
C SER A 84 3.93 6.06 -9.24
N PHE A 85 2.76 6.15 -8.60
CA PHE A 85 1.77 5.08 -8.58
C PHE A 85 0.54 5.43 -9.40
N THR A 86 -0.15 4.41 -9.89
CA THR A 86 -1.45 4.53 -10.54
C THR A 86 -2.46 3.62 -9.85
N GLY A 87 -3.75 3.81 -10.15
CA GLY A 87 -4.82 2.98 -9.61
C GLY A 87 -4.87 1.58 -10.26
N HIS A 88 -5.65 0.69 -9.66
CA HIS A 88 -5.82 -0.66 -10.21
C HIS A 88 -6.44 -0.62 -11.63
N GLY A 89 -5.88 -1.41 -12.55
CA GLY A 89 -6.33 -1.46 -13.95
C GLY A 89 -6.06 -0.20 -14.78
N GLN A 90 -5.36 0.79 -14.21
CA GLN A 90 -4.96 1.99 -14.92
C GLN A 90 -3.63 1.79 -15.67
N SER A 91 -3.44 2.52 -16.77
CA SER A 91 -2.22 2.44 -17.56
C SER A 91 -1.01 3.00 -16.80
N LEU A 92 0.16 2.39 -17.04
CA LEU A 92 1.46 2.92 -16.64
C LEU A 92 2.08 3.68 -17.81
N ILE A 93 2.81 4.75 -17.51
CA ILE A 93 3.63 5.44 -18.49
C ILE A 93 4.95 4.69 -18.61
N ARG A 94 5.20 4.05 -19.75
CA ARG A 94 6.52 3.50 -20.05
C ARG A 94 7.44 4.64 -20.49
N PRO A 95 8.57 4.85 -19.81
CA PRO A 95 9.51 5.89 -20.19
C PRO A 95 10.24 5.54 -21.51
N PRO A 96 10.74 6.53 -22.26
CA PRO A 96 11.47 6.27 -23.51
C PRO A 96 12.83 5.57 -23.30
N GLU A 97 13.40 5.63 -22.10
CA GLU A 97 14.73 5.11 -21.78
C GLU A 97 14.84 3.58 -21.77
N SER A 98 13.73 2.86 -21.56
CA SER A 98 13.72 1.39 -21.51
C SER A 98 12.49 0.82 -22.19
N PRO A 99 12.65 -0.21 -23.04
CA PRO A 99 11.52 -0.93 -23.62
C PRO A 99 10.86 -1.89 -22.62
N GLN A 100 11.56 -2.23 -21.53
CA GLN A 100 11.15 -3.22 -20.54
C GLN A 100 10.55 -2.52 -19.31
N LEU A 101 9.50 -3.14 -18.77
CA LEU A 101 8.99 -2.86 -17.44
C LEU A 101 9.09 -4.16 -16.66
N ASP A 102 9.52 -4.08 -15.41
CA ASP A 102 9.51 -5.21 -14.48
C ASP A 102 8.28 -5.14 -13.58
N TYR A 103 7.97 -6.24 -12.90
CA TYR A 103 6.88 -6.33 -11.93
C TYR A 103 7.37 -6.96 -10.63
N GLU A 104 6.98 -6.36 -9.51
CA GLU A 104 7.25 -6.89 -8.18
C GLU A 104 5.95 -6.86 -7.37
N GLY A 105 5.33 -8.02 -7.19
CA GLY A 105 4.08 -8.15 -6.43
C GLY A 105 4.33 -8.05 -4.93
N GLU A 106 3.79 -7.01 -4.30
CA GLU A 106 4.09 -6.64 -2.92
C GLU A 106 2.84 -6.59 -2.02
N ILE A 107 3.05 -6.90 -0.74
CA ILE A 107 2.07 -6.62 0.32
C ILE A 107 2.38 -5.25 0.90
N VAL A 108 1.46 -4.31 0.70
CA VAL A 108 1.61 -2.93 1.18
C VAL A 108 0.90 -2.78 2.52
N ALA A 109 1.64 -2.36 3.56
CA ALA A 109 1.08 -2.01 4.85
C ALA A 109 0.73 -0.52 4.91
N VAL A 110 -0.54 -0.21 5.16
CA VAL A 110 -1.01 1.16 5.37
C VAL A 110 -0.93 1.50 6.86
N ILE A 111 -0.16 2.53 7.21
CA ILE A 111 0.01 2.95 8.60
C ILE A 111 -1.18 3.83 9.02
N GLY A 112 -1.86 3.42 10.08
CA GLY A 112 -3.00 4.12 10.66
C GLY A 112 -2.60 5.11 11.75
N THR A 113 -1.84 4.63 12.74
CA THR A 113 -1.39 5.45 13.86
C THR A 113 0.11 5.62 13.77
N GLY A 114 0.60 6.87 13.73
CA GLY A 114 2.03 7.16 13.73
C GLY A 114 2.71 6.81 15.06
N GLY A 115 4.03 6.98 15.12
CA GLY A 115 4.81 6.82 16.34
C GLY A 115 6.31 6.81 16.09
N ARG A 116 7.10 6.82 17.17
CA ARG A 116 8.56 6.71 17.14
C ARG A 116 9.01 5.66 18.15
N ARG A 117 10.01 4.86 17.78
CA ARG A 117 10.51 3.72 18.60
C ARG A 117 9.39 2.74 18.98
N ILE A 118 8.52 2.42 18.02
CA ILE A 118 7.46 1.42 18.18
C ILE A 118 8.11 0.05 18.40
N SER A 119 7.75 -0.62 19.49
CA SER A 119 8.24 -1.97 19.76
C SER A 119 7.67 -2.97 18.75
N ARG A 120 8.42 -4.05 18.50
CA ARG A 120 7.96 -5.12 17.59
C ARG A 120 6.60 -5.70 17.99
N SER A 121 6.34 -5.85 19.29
CA SER A 121 5.07 -6.38 19.82
C SER A 121 3.89 -5.44 19.55
N ASN A 122 4.13 -4.13 19.42
CA ASN A 122 3.09 -3.14 19.16
C ASN A 122 2.93 -2.81 17.68
N ALA A 123 3.91 -3.12 16.82
CA ALA A 123 3.94 -2.73 15.41
C ALA A 123 2.62 -3.00 14.67
N ARG A 124 2.01 -4.19 14.85
CA ARG A 124 0.74 -4.53 14.19
C ARG A 124 -0.43 -3.60 14.54
N ARG A 125 -0.44 -3.02 15.75
CA ARG A 125 -1.51 -2.10 16.19
C ARG A 125 -1.47 -0.76 15.46
N HIS A 126 -0.35 -0.43 14.82
CA HIS A 126 -0.20 0.80 14.05
C HIS A 126 -0.63 0.64 12.58
N ILE A 127 -0.96 -0.57 12.13
CA ILE A 127 -1.38 -0.85 10.75
C ILE A 127 -2.90 -0.66 10.64
N ALA A 128 -3.32 0.26 9.76
CA ALA A 128 -4.72 0.50 9.41
C ALA A 128 -5.29 -0.61 8.52
N GLY A 129 -4.47 -1.14 7.61
CA GLY A 129 -4.87 -2.17 6.68
C GLY A 129 -3.72 -2.64 5.81
N LEU A 130 -3.98 -3.69 5.04
CA LEU A 130 -3.07 -4.22 4.02
C LEU A 130 -3.73 -4.07 2.66
N THR A 131 -2.92 -3.83 1.63
CA THR A 131 -3.36 -3.85 0.23
C THR A 131 -2.29 -4.53 -0.63
N LEU A 132 -2.65 -4.86 -1.85
CA LEU A 132 -1.72 -5.30 -2.88
C LEU A 132 -1.09 -4.08 -3.55
N GLY A 133 0.18 -4.20 -3.93
CA GLY A 133 0.89 -3.25 -4.77
C GLY A 133 1.74 -3.98 -5.81
N ASN A 134 1.94 -3.35 -6.96
CA ASN A 134 2.99 -3.75 -7.89
C ASN A 134 4.06 -2.65 -7.84
N GLU A 135 5.23 -2.98 -7.29
CA GLU A 135 6.38 -2.08 -7.18
C GLU A 135 7.39 -2.37 -8.28
N GLY A 136 6.91 -2.41 -9.53
CA GLY A 136 7.75 -2.66 -10.68
C GLY A 136 8.79 -1.55 -10.95
N THR A 137 9.92 -1.96 -11.53
CA THR A 137 10.97 -1.05 -12.00
C THR A 137 10.95 -0.94 -13.53
N ILE A 138 11.80 -0.05 -14.05
CA ILE A 138 12.10 0.14 -15.48
C ILE A 138 13.44 -0.51 -15.79
#